data_AF-A0A5R9P052-F1
#
_entry.id   AF-A0A5R9P052-F1
#
_cell.length_a   1.000
_cell.length_b   1.000
_cell.length_c   1.000
_cell.angle_alpha   90.00
_cell.angle_beta   90.00
_cell.angle_gamma   90.00
#
_symmetry.space_group_name_H-M   'P 1'
#
loop_
_entity.id
_entity.type
_entity.pdbx_description
1 polymer ?
#
loop_
_entity_poly.entity_id
_entity_poly.type
_entity_poly.pdbx_seq_one_letter_code
_entity_poly.pdbx_strand_id
1 'polypeptide(L)'
;MASKKKDKDNAQADPIKGQLPMRVEISWIEQADKKRDAVDMAKGHIEQRFVAKDAAWYRVVPFMGGYFWEAHEGGPGKSYLDAIVDELKRNPGGEYWFPNGPTKVVRIVMQDGKPKALVPNEQESLAIRNSGRTPLIARSSMVPYARRGTGMLIFGSVFSGASFLYMLGTMGFYLTVWQPGPSVRDIKIADLPTAQWSMVEFTDPRTIISKLQYSNGKWEKTERQHTIPELELEIQKGREINADFGRKEFEFEKLEAGKGIVAPATTPKPANAAEAQSDTPPAATVTKPTTVQPTVTPPATTKPAPVIQSKPTETPSIVKTPDQQPSTGTATPTADEERSKRVMDQIKRMREMNARKAGNAPATGATTQPNAQQGAKP
;
A
#
# COMPACT_ATOMS: atom_id res chain seq x y z
N MET A 1 -16.90 -59.95 -6.91
CA MET A 1 -16.87 -58.50 -6.62
C MET A 1 -16.19 -58.31 -5.27
N ALA A 2 -14.88 -58.05 -5.27
CA ALA A 2 -14.08 -57.96 -4.05
C ALA A 2 -14.09 -56.52 -3.52
N SER A 3 -14.76 -56.32 -2.38
CA SER A 3 -14.76 -55.06 -1.63
C SER A 3 -13.40 -54.86 -0.97
N LYS A 4 -12.52 -54.08 -1.59
CA LYS A 4 -11.34 -53.50 -0.94
C LYS A 4 -11.80 -52.47 0.08
N LYS A 5 -11.99 -52.94 1.32
CA LYS A 5 -12.11 -52.11 2.51
C LYS A 5 -10.77 -51.41 2.68
N LYS A 6 -10.73 -50.12 2.33
CA LYS A 6 -9.56 -49.26 2.49
C LYS A 6 -9.51 -48.93 3.98
N ASP A 7 -8.81 -49.77 4.74
CA ASP A 7 -8.33 -49.42 6.07
C ASP A 7 -7.49 -48.16 5.90
N LYS A 8 -8.11 -47.01 6.15
CA LYS A 8 -7.38 -45.79 6.43
C LYS A 8 -6.71 -46.08 7.75
N ASP A 9 -5.42 -46.41 7.64
CA ASP A 9 -4.47 -46.38 8.73
C ASP A 9 -4.80 -45.18 9.61
N ASN A 10 -5.36 -45.51 10.76
CA ASN A 10 -5.49 -44.64 11.90
C ASN A 10 -4.07 -44.49 12.45
N ALA A 11 -3.19 -43.91 11.64
CA ALA A 11 -1.98 -43.31 12.09
C ALA A 11 -2.47 -42.18 12.98
N GLN A 12 -2.52 -42.48 14.28
CA GLN A 12 -2.61 -41.54 15.36
C GLN A 12 -1.40 -40.63 15.17
N ALA A 13 -1.57 -39.65 14.28
CA ALA A 13 -0.57 -38.67 13.95
C ALA A 13 -0.21 -38.06 15.28
N ASP A 14 1.07 -38.20 15.68
CA ASP A 14 1.59 -37.49 16.84
C ASP A 14 0.99 -36.09 16.80
N PRO A 15 0.13 -35.71 17.76
CA PRO A 15 -0.59 -34.43 17.69
C PRO A 15 0.35 -33.22 17.77
N ILE A 16 1.66 -33.50 17.88
CA ILE A 16 2.80 -32.60 17.97
C ILE A 16 3.66 -32.65 16.69
N LYS A 17 3.19 -33.23 15.57
CA LYS A 17 3.94 -33.18 14.28
C LYS A 17 3.83 -31.84 13.54
N GLY A 18 3.06 -30.89 14.07
CA GLY A 18 3.12 -29.50 13.64
C GLY A 18 4.29 -28.77 14.30
N GLN A 19 4.96 -27.88 13.57
CA GLN A 19 5.99 -27.00 14.12
C GLN A 19 5.41 -26.27 15.35
N LEU A 20 5.91 -26.59 16.55
CA LEU A 20 5.44 -25.97 17.78
C LEU A 20 5.78 -24.47 17.77
N PRO A 21 4.94 -23.63 18.41
CA PRO A 21 5.34 -22.26 18.71
C PRO A 21 6.62 -22.28 19.54
N MET A 22 7.53 -21.36 19.24
CA MET A 22 8.78 -21.23 20.00
C MET A 22 8.49 -20.77 21.42
N ARG A 23 7.51 -19.87 21.55
CA ARG A 23 7.03 -19.35 22.83
C ARG A 23 5.53 -19.12 22.78
N VAL A 24 4.85 -19.48 23.85
CA VAL A 24 3.45 -19.19 24.11
C VAL A 24 3.34 -18.46 25.43
N GLU A 25 2.60 -17.37 25.42
CA GLU A 25 2.23 -16.59 26.59
C GLU A 25 0.71 -16.49 26.63
N ILE A 26 0.13 -16.73 27.79
CA ILE A 26 -1.32 -16.71 27.98
C ILE A 26 -1.62 -16.07 29.33
N SER A 27 -2.64 -15.24 29.36
CA SER A 27 -3.12 -14.62 30.58
C SER A 27 -4.61 -14.34 30.49
N TRP A 28 -5.22 -14.08 31.64
CA TRP A 28 -6.63 -13.75 31.77
C TRP A 28 -6.76 -12.41 32.46
N ILE A 29 -7.63 -11.56 31.91
CA ILE A 29 -7.89 -10.22 32.41
C ILE A 29 -9.36 -10.15 32.80
N GLU A 30 -9.62 -10.03 34.10
CA GLU A 30 -10.96 -9.91 34.67
C GLU A 30 -11.62 -8.59 34.30
N GLN A 31 -10.89 -7.47 34.46
CA GLN A 31 -11.42 -6.11 34.36
C GLN A 31 -11.31 -5.51 32.94
N ALA A 32 -11.29 -6.36 31.91
CA ALA A 32 -11.29 -5.87 30.54
C ALA A 32 -12.74 -5.60 30.11
N ASP A 33 -13.18 -4.34 30.19
CA ASP A 33 -14.52 -3.90 29.81
C ASP A 33 -14.82 -4.21 28.33
N LYS A 34 -13.78 -4.19 27.49
CA LYS A 34 -13.89 -4.44 26.05
C LYS A 34 -12.86 -5.46 25.61
N LYS A 35 -13.25 -6.30 24.64
CA LYS A 35 -12.33 -7.19 23.90
C LYS A 35 -11.09 -6.46 23.38
N ARG A 36 -11.23 -5.18 23.02
CA ARG A 36 -10.13 -4.34 22.52
C ARG A 36 -8.99 -4.22 23.53
N ASP A 37 -9.28 -4.08 24.81
CA ASP A 37 -8.26 -3.89 25.84
C ASP A 37 -7.40 -5.16 25.98
N ALA A 38 -8.03 -6.33 25.95
CA ALA A 38 -7.32 -7.61 25.94
C ALA A 38 -6.50 -7.82 24.65
N VAL A 39 -6.98 -7.33 23.50
CA VAL A 39 -6.21 -7.33 22.24
C VAL A 39 -4.99 -6.42 22.35
N ASP A 40 -5.15 -5.21 22.90
CA ASP A 40 -4.07 -4.25 23.04
C ASP A 40 -3.03 -4.74 24.06
N MET A 41 -3.46 -5.43 25.12
CA MET A 41 -2.57 -6.11 26.07
C MET A 41 -1.77 -7.24 25.42
N ALA A 42 -2.41 -8.11 24.63
CA ALA A 42 -1.71 -9.17 23.90
C ALA A 42 -0.68 -8.60 22.91
N LYS A 43 -1.05 -7.55 22.17
CA LYS A 43 -0.16 -6.84 21.24
C LYS A 43 1.00 -6.15 21.97
N GLY A 44 0.71 -5.47 23.08
CA GLY A 44 1.73 -4.84 23.91
C GLY A 44 2.73 -5.86 24.46
N HIS A 45 2.25 -7.06 24.84
CA HIS A 45 3.12 -8.15 25.27
C HIS A 45 4.04 -8.64 24.14
N ILE A 46 3.48 -8.88 22.94
CA ILE A 46 4.27 -9.25 21.75
C ILE A 46 5.35 -8.19 21.48
N GLU A 47 4.97 -6.91 21.49
CA GLU A 47 5.87 -5.80 21.18
C GLU A 47 7.06 -5.71 22.14
N GLN A 48 6.84 -6.03 23.42
CA GLN A 48 7.85 -5.93 24.48
C GLN A 48 8.69 -7.19 24.64
N ARG A 49 8.14 -8.37 24.38
CA ARG A 49 8.73 -9.66 24.81
C ARG A 49 9.15 -10.57 23.67
N PHE A 50 8.57 -10.44 22.48
CA PHE A 50 8.88 -11.31 21.35
C PHE A 50 9.97 -10.69 20.48
N VAL A 51 10.89 -11.54 20.04
CA VAL A 51 11.99 -11.17 19.14
C VAL A 51 11.46 -11.19 17.70
N ALA A 52 10.79 -12.29 17.32
CA ALA A 52 10.23 -12.49 15.99
C ALA A 52 8.78 -11.98 15.91
N LYS A 53 8.61 -10.66 16.01
CA LYS A 53 7.29 -9.99 15.94
C LYS A 53 6.54 -10.29 14.63
N ASP A 54 7.27 -10.47 13.54
CA ASP A 54 6.73 -10.79 12.22
C ASP A 54 6.21 -12.22 12.10
N ALA A 55 6.68 -13.12 12.95
CA ALA A 55 6.18 -14.47 13.11
C ALA A 55 5.24 -14.62 14.32
N ALA A 56 4.76 -13.51 14.89
CA ALA A 56 3.91 -13.53 16.07
C ALA A 56 2.41 -13.57 15.74
N TRP A 57 1.65 -14.25 16.59
CA TRP A 57 0.20 -14.41 16.46
C TRP A 57 -0.47 -14.13 17.80
N TYR A 58 -1.74 -13.69 17.78
CA TYR A 58 -2.52 -13.51 19.00
C TYR A 58 -3.97 -13.98 18.82
N ARG A 59 -4.62 -14.35 19.93
CA ARG A 59 -6.06 -14.60 20.00
C ARG A 59 -6.61 -14.14 21.34
N VAL A 60 -7.88 -13.74 21.33
CA VAL A 60 -8.61 -13.30 22.52
C VAL A 60 -9.99 -13.94 22.54
N VAL A 61 -10.37 -14.53 23.68
CA VAL A 61 -11.64 -15.25 23.88
C VAL A 61 -12.27 -14.81 25.21
N PRO A 62 -13.59 -14.51 25.26
CA PRO A 62 -14.27 -14.17 26.50
C PRO A 62 -14.38 -15.38 27.43
N PHE A 63 -14.13 -15.18 28.72
CA PHE A 63 -14.21 -16.23 29.73
C PHE A 63 -14.43 -15.66 31.14
N MET A 64 -15.42 -16.20 31.86
CA MET A 64 -15.73 -15.87 33.26
C MET A 64 -15.79 -14.37 33.57
N GLY A 65 -16.51 -13.60 32.74
CA GLY A 65 -16.65 -12.15 32.93
C GLY A 65 -15.44 -11.32 32.52
N GLY A 66 -14.34 -11.96 32.10
CA GLY A 66 -13.15 -11.31 31.56
C GLY A 66 -12.77 -11.84 30.17
N TYR A 67 -11.51 -11.64 29.79
CA TYR A 67 -10.95 -12.11 28.53
C TYR A 67 -9.65 -12.87 28.74
N PHE A 68 -9.59 -14.08 28.20
CA PHE A 68 -8.32 -14.73 27.93
C PHE A 68 -7.67 -14.11 26.70
N TRP A 69 -6.38 -13.88 26.77
CA TRP A 69 -5.56 -13.65 25.61
C TRP A 69 -4.39 -14.61 25.57
N GLU A 70 -3.99 -14.96 24.36
CA GLU A 70 -2.87 -15.83 24.07
C GLU A 70 -2.05 -15.20 22.94
N ALA A 71 -0.73 -15.22 23.10
CA ALA A 71 0.24 -14.74 22.13
C ALA A 71 1.28 -15.83 21.85
N HIS A 72 1.57 -16.07 20.57
CA HIS A 72 2.54 -17.07 20.11
C HIS A 72 3.68 -16.39 19.36
N GLU A 73 4.90 -16.80 19.63
CA GLU A 73 6.09 -16.47 18.84
C GLU A 73 6.42 -17.67 17.95
N GLY A 74 6.31 -17.50 16.64
CA GLY A 74 6.46 -18.58 15.67
C GLY A 74 5.29 -19.58 15.68
N GLY A 75 5.52 -20.73 15.04
CA GLY A 75 4.53 -21.80 14.94
C GLY A 75 3.43 -21.56 13.89
N PRO A 76 2.35 -22.35 13.91
CA PRO A 76 1.40 -22.47 12.80
C PRO A 76 0.22 -21.49 12.92
N GLY A 77 0.25 -20.54 13.86
CA GLY A 77 -0.87 -19.62 14.12
C GLY A 77 -2.13 -20.33 14.62
N LYS A 78 -1.97 -21.38 15.44
CA LYS A 78 -3.08 -22.13 16.05
C LYS A 78 -3.11 -21.92 17.55
N SER A 79 -4.28 -21.59 18.10
CA SER A 79 -4.49 -21.25 19.50
C SER A 79 -4.98 -22.44 20.32
N TYR A 80 -4.56 -22.45 21.59
CA TYR A 80 -5.01 -23.38 22.61
C TYR A 80 -6.23 -22.87 23.39
N LEU A 81 -6.59 -21.58 23.29
CA LEU A 81 -7.65 -20.95 24.09
C LEU A 81 -8.99 -21.66 24.04
N ASP A 82 -9.44 -22.08 22.85
CA ASP A 82 -10.76 -22.71 22.72
C ASP A 82 -10.77 -24.07 23.45
N ALA A 83 -9.69 -24.86 23.34
CA ALA A 83 -9.55 -26.12 24.06
C ALA A 83 -9.44 -25.89 25.58
N ILE A 84 -8.71 -24.86 26.02
CA ILE A 84 -8.59 -24.48 27.43
C ILE A 84 -9.96 -24.11 28.01
N VAL A 85 -10.71 -23.26 27.30
CA VAL A 85 -12.03 -22.79 27.74
C VAL A 85 -13.03 -23.94 27.80
N ASP A 86 -13.05 -24.82 26.81
CA ASP A 86 -13.94 -25.98 26.78
C ASP A 86 -13.67 -26.93 27.95
N GLU A 87 -12.39 -27.21 28.22
CA GLU A 87 -12.01 -28.10 29.31
C GLU A 87 -12.25 -27.47 30.68
N LEU A 88 -11.91 -26.19 30.88
CA LEU A 88 -12.18 -25.48 32.15
C LEU A 88 -13.68 -25.34 32.42
N LYS A 89 -14.52 -25.21 31.39
CA LYS A 89 -15.99 -25.23 31.56
C LYS A 89 -16.49 -26.61 31.97
N ARG A 90 -15.91 -27.68 31.40
CA ARG A 90 -16.29 -29.06 31.71
C ARG A 90 -15.85 -29.48 33.10
N ASN A 91 -14.63 -29.13 33.49
CA ASN A 91 -14.06 -29.43 34.80
C ASN A 91 -13.22 -28.23 35.31
N PRO A 92 -13.83 -27.31 36.05
CA PRO A 92 -13.14 -26.15 36.61
C PRO A 92 -12.00 -26.52 37.58
N GLY A 93 -12.06 -27.69 38.22
CA GLY A 93 -10.98 -28.16 39.10
C GLY A 93 -9.81 -28.83 38.36
N GLY A 94 -9.92 -28.95 37.02
CA GLY A 94 -8.92 -29.61 36.20
C GLY A 94 -7.60 -28.86 36.09
N GLU A 95 -6.54 -29.61 35.91
CA GLU A 95 -5.22 -29.10 35.54
C GLU A 95 -4.92 -29.51 34.10
N TYR A 96 -4.70 -28.53 33.25
CA TYR A 96 -4.47 -28.74 31.83
C TYR A 96 -3.11 -28.19 31.43
N TRP A 97 -2.50 -28.78 30.41
CA TRP A 97 -1.20 -28.33 29.96
C TRP A 97 -1.05 -28.46 28.45
N PHE A 98 -0.15 -27.66 27.87
CA PHE A 98 0.24 -27.75 26.47
C PHE A 98 1.73 -27.41 26.30
N PRO A 99 2.37 -27.89 25.22
CA PRO A 99 3.78 -27.61 24.97
C PRO A 99 4.03 -26.13 24.68
N ASN A 100 5.11 -25.59 25.26
CA ASN A 100 5.60 -24.25 25.02
C ASN A 100 7.07 -24.35 24.57
N GLY A 101 7.28 -24.37 23.26
CA GLY A 101 8.59 -24.68 22.69
C GLY A 101 9.07 -26.12 22.98
N PRO A 102 10.37 -26.38 22.79
CA PRO A 102 10.92 -27.73 22.84
C PRO A 102 11.05 -28.29 24.26
N THR A 103 11.21 -27.45 25.30
CA THR A 103 11.53 -27.91 26.67
C THR A 103 10.48 -27.56 27.71
N LYS A 104 9.70 -26.50 27.50
CA LYS A 104 8.76 -26.00 28.51
C LYS A 104 7.32 -26.43 28.23
N VAL A 105 6.48 -26.34 29.25
CA VAL A 105 5.04 -26.46 29.13
C VAL A 105 4.38 -25.23 29.74
N VAL A 106 3.16 -24.95 29.31
CA VAL A 106 2.27 -24.03 30.02
C VAL A 106 1.20 -24.87 30.69
N ARG A 107 0.95 -24.57 31.95
CA ARG A 107 0.00 -25.25 32.83
C ARG A 107 -1.09 -24.27 33.21
N ILE A 108 -2.34 -24.66 32.97
CA ILE A 108 -3.53 -23.88 33.28
C ILE A 108 -4.25 -24.54 34.44
N VAL A 109 -4.46 -23.77 35.50
CA VAL A 109 -5.17 -24.19 36.71
C VAL A 109 -6.16 -23.11 37.13
N MET A 110 -7.25 -23.50 37.77
CA MET A 110 -8.10 -22.56 38.49
C MET A 110 -7.55 -22.36 39.90
N GLN A 111 -7.26 -21.11 40.26
CA GLN A 111 -6.85 -20.72 41.60
C GLN A 111 -7.74 -19.57 42.07
N ASP A 112 -8.37 -19.73 43.23
CA ASP A 112 -9.28 -18.73 43.82
C ASP A 112 -10.46 -18.38 42.87
N GLY A 113 -10.96 -19.38 42.13
CA GLY A 113 -12.01 -19.19 41.14
C GLY A 113 -11.57 -18.45 39.86
N LYS A 114 -10.26 -18.18 39.70
CA LYS A 114 -9.70 -17.47 38.54
C LYS A 114 -8.72 -18.37 37.79
N PRO A 115 -8.74 -18.37 36.45
CA PRO A 115 -7.77 -19.13 35.69
C PRO A 115 -6.39 -18.48 35.81
N LYS A 116 -5.37 -19.29 36.11
CA LYS A 116 -3.98 -18.88 36.10
C LYS A 116 -3.17 -19.76 35.19
N ALA A 117 -2.35 -19.10 34.39
CA ALA A 117 -1.35 -19.74 33.56
C ALA A 117 0.00 -19.70 34.26
N LEU A 118 0.60 -20.87 34.39
CA LEU A 118 1.89 -21.05 35.02
C LEU A 118 2.84 -21.65 33.99
N VAL A 119 4.06 -21.14 33.94
CA VAL A 119 5.15 -21.72 33.16
C VAL A 119 6.12 -22.33 34.16
N PRO A 120 6.05 -23.65 34.41
CA PRO A 120 6.95 -24.32 35.34
C PRO A 120 8.41 -24.20 34.91
N ASN A 121 9.33 -24.50 35.82
CA ASN A 121 10.73 -24.68 35.45
C ASN A 121 10.90 -25.89 34.49
N GLU A 122 12.10 -26.08 33.94
CA GLU A 122 12.32 -27.11 32.92
C GLU A 122 12.18 -28.53 33.49
N GLN A 123 12.57 -28.76 34.75
CA GLN A 123 12.47 -30.06 35.40
C GLN A 123 11.00 -30.47 35.65
N GLU A 124 10.19 -29.53 36.15
CA GLU A 124 8.75 -29.72 36.32
C GLU A 124 8.05 -29.87 34.97
N SER A 125 8.47 -29.10 33.96
CA SER A 125 7.94 -29.25 32.59
C SER A 125 8.19 -30.64 32.03
N LEU A 126 9.38 -31.20 32.27
CA LEU A 126 9.72 -32.57 31.87
C LEU A 126 8.88 -33.59 32.64
N ALA A 127 8.70 -33.41 33.95
CA ALA A 127 7.85 -34.28 34.77
C ALA A 127 6.39 -34.27 34.28
N ILE A 128 5.84 -33.10 33.93
CA ILE A 128 4.48 -32.98 33.38
C ILE A 128 4.38 -33.70 32.03
N ARG A 129 5.35 -33.52 31.13
CA ARG A 129 5.39 -34.22 29.84
C ARG A 129 5.45 -35.73 29.98
N ASN A 130 6.20 -36.22 30.98
CA ASN A 130 6.37 -37.65 31.24
C ASN A 130 5.27 -38.24 32.15
N SER A 131 4.33 -37.42 32.63
CA SER A 131 3.27 -37.86 33.56
C SER A 131 2.20 -38.77 32.92
N GLY A 132 2.22 -38.93 31.60
CA GLY A 132 1.21 -39.67 30.84
C GLY A 132 -0.10 -38.91 30.63
N ARG A 133 -0.25 -37.69 31.17
CA ARG A 133 -1.41 -36.83 30.91
C ARG A 133 -1.38 -36.31 29.47
N THR A 134 -2.50 -36.38 28.77
CA THR A 134 -2.60 -35.89 27.38
C THR A 134 -2.50 -34.36 27.33
N PRO A 135 -1.64 -33.78 26.47
CA PRO A 135 -1.60 -32.34 26.28
C PRO A 135 -2.84 -31.83 25.56
N LEU A 136 -3.22 -30.57 25.85
CA LEU A 136 -4.18 -29.86 25.03
C LEU A 136 -3.63 -29.63 23.62
N ILE A 137 -4.50 -29.76 22.63
CA ILE A 137 -4.19 -29.61 21.22
C ILE A 137 -4.72 -28.26 20.74
N ALA A 138 -3.90 -27.51 20.00
CA ALA A 138 -4.31 -26.24 19.41
C ALA A 138 -5.33 -26.50 18.29
N ARG A 139 -6.51 -25.85 18.38
CA ARG A 139 -7.63 -26.09 17.45
C ARG A 139 -8.00 -24.85 16.64
N SER A 140 -7.92 -23.68 17.25
CA SER A 140 -8.52 -22.47 16.67
C SER A 140 -7.48 -21.61 15.96
N SER A 141 -7.88 -20.81 14.96
CA SER A 141 -6.95 -19.96 14.23
C SER A 141 -6.62 -18.68 15.00
N MET A 142 -5.38 -18.24 14.95
CA MET A 142 -4.95 -16.96 15.52
C MET A 142 -4.93 -15.85 14.48
N VAL A 143 -4.85 -14.61 14.96
CA VAL A 143 -4.68 -13.41 14.14
C VAL A 143 -3.18 -13.07 14.08
N PRO A 144 -2.58 -12.85 12.90
CA PRO A 144 -1.19 -12.45 12.81
C PRO A 144 -1.01 -11.06 13.42
N TYR A 145 0.07 -10.87 14.20
CA TYR A 145 0.44 -9.58 14.77
C TYR A 145 0.80 -8.58 13.68
N ALA A 146 1.80 -8.93 12.86
CA ALA A 146 2.21 -8.14 11.71
C ALA A 146 1.55 -8.70 10.44
N ARG A 147 0.60 -7.96 9.88
CA ARG A 147 0.11 -8.22 8.52
C ARG A 147 1.09 -7.64 7.50
N ARG A 148 2.27 -8.28 7.37
CA ARG A 148 3.25 -7.88 6.37
C ARG A 148 2.62 -7.99 4.99
N GLY A 149 2.77 -6.95 4.17
CA GLY A 149 2.32 -6.95 2.78
C GLY A 149 0.87 -6.52 2.54
N THR A 150 -0.06 -6.57 3.50
CA THR A 150 -1.45 -6.14 3.19
C THR A 150 -1.53 -4.66 2.84
N GLY A 151 -0.80 -3.80 3.56
CA GLY A 151 -0.72 -2.37 3.21
C GLY A 151 -0.10 -2.16 1.83
N MET A 152 1.06 -2.80 1.57
CA MET A 152 1.75 -2.69 0.29
C MET A 152 0.95 -3.27 -0.88
N LEU A 153 0.19 -4.34 -0.67
CA LEU A 153 -0.74 -4.91 -1.65
C LEU A 153 -1.91 -3.96 -1.92
N ILE A 154 -2.49 -3.34 -0.89
CA ILE A 154 -3.54 -2.34 -1.06
C ILE A 154 -3.00 -1.15 -1.87
N PHE A 155 -1.86 -0.58 -1.47
CA PHE A 155 -1.23 0.51 -2.22
C PHE A 155 -0.91 0.11 -3.65
N GLY A 156 -0.28 -1.05 -3.86
CA GLY A 156 0.01 -1.57 -5.19
C GLY A 156 -1.24 -1.78 -6.04
N SER A 157 -2.34 -2.28 -5.46
CA SER A 157 -3.61 -2.48 -6.16
C SER A 157 -4.26 -1.15 -6.59
N VAL A 158 -4.20 -0.11 -5.76
CA VAL A 158 -4.72 1.22 -6.08
C VAL A 158 -3.92 1.86 -7.21
N PHE A 159 -2.58 1.80 -7.15
CA PHE A 159 -1.72 2.32 -8.21
C PHE A 159 -1.86 1.55 -9.53
N SER A 160 -2.03 0.23 -9.46
CA SER A 160 -2.29 -0.60 -10.65
C SER A 160 -3.65 -0.24 -11.28
N GLY A 161 -4.70 -0.09 -10.47
CA GLY A 161 -6.02 0.33 -10.95
C GLY A 161 -6.01 1.73 -11.58
N ALA A 162 -5.32 2.69 -10.96
CA ALA A 162 -5.18 4.03 -11.51
C ALA A 162 -4.40 4.03 -12.84
N SER A 163 -3.30 3.27 -12.91
CA SER A 163 -2.52 3.11 -14.15
C SER A 163 -3.35 2.47 -15.26
N PHE A 164 -4.17 1.47 -14.93
CA PHE A 164 -5.06 0.83 -15.89
C PHE A 164 -6.13 1.79 -16.44
N LEU A 165 -6.75 2.59 -15.58
CA LEU A 165 -7.70 3.61 -16.00
C LEU A 165 -7.04 4.69 -16.87
N TYR A 166 -5.82 5.11 -16.53
CA TYR A 166 -5.04 6.03 -17.35
C TYR A 166 -4.75 5.44 -18.75
N MET A 167 -4.34 4.16 -18.82
CA MET A 167 -4.11 3.47 -20.09
C MET A 167 -5.38 3.37 -20.95
N LEU A 168 -6.55 3.10 -20.33
CA LEU A 168 -7.82 3.09 -21.05
C LEU A 168 -8.19 4.49 -21.57
N GLY A 169 -7.94 5.53 -20.76
CA GLY A 169 -8.17 6.91 -21.16
C GLY A 169 -7.29 7.35 -22.32
N THR A 170 -6.00 7.02 -22.29
CA THR A 170 -5.07 7.33 -23.39
C THR A 170 -5.42 6.53 -24.65
N MET A 171 -5.76 5.25 -24.54
CA MET A 171 -6.24 4.44 -25.67
C MET A 171 -7.50 5.06 -26.30
N GLY A 172 -8.48 5.46 -25.47
CA GLY A 172 -9.68 6.15 -25.94
C GLY A 172 -9.36 7.45 -26.67
N PHE A 173 -8.45 8.26 -26.12
CA PHE A 173 -7.96 9.49 -26.77
C PHE A 173 -7.31 9.19 -28.12
N TYR A 174 -6.39 8.21 -28.20
CA TYR A 174 -5.76 7.83 -29.46
C TYR A 174 -6.78 7.36 -30.50
N LEU A 175 -7.80 6.59 -30.10
CA LEU A 175 -8.87 6.18 -31.02
C LEU A 175 -9.67 7.39 -31.56
N THR A 176 -9.85 8.44 -30.76
CA THR A 176 -10.53 9.67 -31.22
C THR A 176 -9.65 10.52 -32.15
N VAL A 177 -8.34 10.58 -31.91
CA VAL A 177 -7.40 11.33 -32.78
C VAL A 177 -7.06 10.56 -34.05
N TRP A 178 -7.13 9.22 -34.02
CA TRP A 178 -6.87 8.37 -35.18
C TRP A 178 -8.01 8.36 -36.20
N GLN A 179 -9.18 8.90 -35.84
CA GLN A 179 -10.09 9.42 -36.86
C GLN A 179 -9.53 10.77 -37.31
N PRO A 180 -8.88 10.87 -38.49
CA PRO A 180 -8.44 12.16 -38.98
C PRO A 180 -9.69 13.03 -39.07
N GLY A 181 -9.77 14.05 -38.20
CA GLY A 181 -10.72 15.14 -38.39
C GLY A 181 -10.62 15.62 -39.84
N PRO A 182 -11.71 16.14 -40.44
CA PRO A 182 -11.80 16.39 -41.88
C PRO A 182 -10.50 17.01 -42.36
N SER A 183 -9.67 16.19 -43.02
CA SER A 183 -8.37 16.66 -43.47
C SER A 183 -8.69 17.86 -44.36
N VAL A 184 -7.96 18.95 -44.14
CA VAL A 184 -7.97 20.07 -45.07
C VAL A 184 -7.65 19.42 -46.41
N ARG A 185 -8.71 19.22 -47.22
CA ARG A 185 -8.65 18.41 -48.43
C ARG A 185 -7.43 18.87 -49.19
N ASP A 186 -6.62 17.94 -49.64
CA ASP A 186 -5.44 18.19 -50.47
C ASP A 186 -5.82 19.20 -51.57
N ILE A 187 -5.56 20.49 -51.31
CA ILE A 187 -6.01 21.57 -52.19
C ILE A 187 -5.06 21.50 -53.36
N LYS A 188 -5.48 20.78 -54.40
CA LYS A 188 -4.72 20.77 -55.65
C LYS A 188 -4.65 22.20 -56.13
N ILE A 189 -3.44 22.69 -56.38
CA ILE A 189 -3.22 24.06 -56.90
C ILE A 189 -4.02 24.29 -58.18
N ALA A 190 -4.26 23.24 -58.97
CA ALA A 190 -5.11 23.26 -60.16
C ALA A 190 -6.59 23.58 -59.89
N ASP A 191 -7.09 23.30 -58.67
CA ASP A 191 -8.47 23.57 -58.27
C ASP A 191 -8.66 25.00 -57.74
N LEU A 192 -7.58 25.78 -57.61
CA LEU A 192 -7.66 27.18 -57.19
C LEU A 192 -8.30 28.05 -58.29
N PRO A 193 -9.09 29.08 -57.91
CA PRO A 193 -9.74 29.96 -58.89
C PRO A 193 -8.72 30.67 -59.81
N THR A 194 -7.54 30.98 -59.28
CA THR A 194 -6.47 31.65 -60.03
C THR A 194 -5.87 30.77 -61.12
N ALA A 195 -5.82 29.45 -60.94
CA ALA A 195 -5.32 28.53 -61.95
C ALA A 195 -6.29 28.35 -63.13
N GLN A 196 -7.56 28.71 -62.96
CA GLN A 196 -8.63 28.56 -63.96
C GLN A 196 -8.99 29.89 -64.65
N TRP A 197 -8.14 30.92 -64.49
CA TRP A 197 -8.40 32.25 -65.04
C TRP A 197 -8.46 32.27 -66.58
N SER A 198 -7.76 31.34 -67.23
CA SER A 198 -7.82 31.15 -68.68
C SER A 198 -9.23 30.83 -69.19
N MET A 199 -10.11 30.24 -68.37
CA MET A 199 -11.51 29.99 -68.75
C MET A 199 -12.35 31.28 -68.87
N VAL A 200 -11.89 32.35 -68.24
CA VAL A 200 -12.55 33.66 -68.19
C VAL A 200 -11.97 34.58 -69.26
N GLU A 201 -10.66 34.52 -69.47
CA GLU A 201 -9.91 35.40 -70.35
C GLU A 201 -10.34 35.34 -71.82
N PHE A 202 -10.75 34.16 -72.32
CA PHE A 202 -11.15 33.95 -73.72
C PHE A 202 -12.67 34.06 -73.96
N THR A 203 -13.40 34.82 -73.15
CA THR A 203 -14.85 34.98 -73.34
C THR A 203 -15.13 36.04 -74.41
N ASP A 204 -16.05 35.74 -75.34
CA ASP A 204 -16.49 36.66 -76.41
C ASP A 204 -16.91 38.01 -75.80
N PRO A 205 -16.48 39.17 -76.35
CA PRO A 205 -16.91 40.50 -75.89
C PRO A 205 -18.43 40.71 -75.83
N ARG A 206 -19.25 39.87 -76.50
CA ARG A 206 -20.72 39.89 -76.41
C ARG A 206 -21.29 39.20 -75.16
N THR A 207 -20.45 38.52 -74.38
CA THR A 207 -20.87 37.65 -73.29
C THR A 207 -20.14 38.02 -72.00
N ILE A 208 -20.88 38.33 -70.94
CA ILE A 208 -20.32 38.58 -69.61
C ILE A 208 -20.47 37.31 -68.76
N ILE A 209 -19.39 36.92 -68.08
CA ILE A 209 -19.44 35.87 -67.06
C ILE A 209 -20.10 36.46 -65.81
N SER A 210 -21.31 36.02 -65.53
CA SER A 210 -22.12 36.50 -64.40
C SER A 210 -21.78 35.82 -63.07
N LYS A 211 -21.32 34.57 -63.13
CA LYS A 211 -21.02 33.75 -61.96
C LYS A 211 -19.98 32.68 -62.29
N LEU A 212 -19.02 32.51 -61.38
CA LEU A 212 -18.11 31.36 -61.33
C LEU A 212 -18.46 30.55 -60.07
N GLN A 213 -18.75 29.26 -60.24
CA GLN A 213 -19.12 28.38 -59.13
C GLN A 213 -18.27 27.11 -59.18
N TYR A 214 -17.62 26.78 -58.06
CA TYR A 214 -16.92 25.50 -57.91
C TYR A 214 -17.91 24.43 -57.47
N SER A 215 -18.13 23.44 -58.32
CA SER A 215 -19.07 22.33 -58.08
C SER A 215 -18.46 21.03 -58.59
N ASN A 216 -18.62 19.93 -57.84
CA ASN A 216 -18.14 18.59 -58.24
C ASN A 216 -16.66 18.50 -58.66
N GLY A 217 -15.79 19.31 -58.05
CA GLY A 217 -14.36 19.30 -58.37
C GLY A 217 -13.98 20.07 -59.63
N LYS A 218 -14.89 20.85 -60.22
CA LYS A 218 -14.64 21.67 -61.42
C LYS A 218 -15.23 23.07 -61.26
N TRP A 219 -14.63 24.04 -61.93
CA TRP A 219 -15.19 25.39 -62.04
C TRP A 219 -16.17 25.44 -63.19
N GLU A 220 -17.39 25.89 -62.90
CA GLU A 220 -18.45 26.12 -63.88
C GLU A 220 -18.66 27.63 -64.04
N LYS A 221 -18.77 28.09 -65.30
CA LYS A 221 -19.10 29.48 -65.62
C LYS A 221 -20.55 29.59 -66.05
N THR A 222 -21.25 30.61 -65.56
CA THR A 222 -22.58 30.99 -66.02
C THR A 222 -22.46 32.27 -66.83
N GLU A 223 -22.71 32.15 -68.13
CA GLU A 223 -22.62 33.24 -69.09
C GLU A 223 -23.98 33.94 -69.24
N ARG A 224 -23.95 35.27 -69.36
CA ARG A 224 -25.11 36.08 -69.72
C ARG A 224 -24.72 36.97 -70.90
N GLN A 225 -25.58 37.03 -71.92
CA GLN A 225 -25.38 37.97 -73.01
C GLN A 225 -25.49 39.40 -72.51
N HIS A 226 -24.50 40.22 -72.87
CA HIS A 226 -24.52 41.63 -72.57
C HIS A 226 -24.55 42.40 -73.88
N THR A 227 -25.69 43.02 -74.15
CA THR A 227 -25.84 43.94 -75.26
C THR A 227 -25.21 45.27 -74.86
N ILE A 228 -24.02 45.55 -75.37
CA ILE A 228 -23.37 46.85 -75.24
C ILE A 228 -23.96 47.74 -76.35
N PRO A 229 -24.78 48.76 -76.02
CA PRO A 229 -25.50 49.56 -77.03
C PRO A 229 -24.55 50.29 -78.00
N GLU A 230 -23.35 50.63 -77.52
CA GLU A 230 -22.32 51.29 -78.33
C GLU A 230 -21.69 50.35 -79.37
N LEU A 231 -21.59 49.06 -79.08
CA LEU A 231 -21.02 48.05 -79.98
C LEU A 231 -21.97 47.76 -81.15
N GLU A 232 -23.28 47.77 -80.92
CA GLU A 232 -24.30 47.67 -81.98
C GLU A 232 -24.29 48.88 -82.92
N LEU A 233 -24.03 50.07 -82.36
CA LEU A 233 -23.86 51.32 -83.12
C LEU A 233 -22.61 51.32 -84.01
N GLU A 234 -21.54 50.65 -83.58
CA GLU A 234 -20.32 50.48 -84.39
C GLU A 234 -20.46 49.38 -85.46
N ILE A 235 -21.18 48.29 -85.17
CA ILE A 235 -21.50 47.24 -86.15
C ILE A 235 -22.44 47.79 -87.24
N GLN A 236 -23.44 48.59 -86.89
CA GLN A 236 -24.32 49.25 -87.87
C GLN A 236 -23.59 50.25 -88.78
N LYS A 237 -22.46 50.80 -88.33
CA LYS A 237 -21.60 51.68 -89.13
C LYS A 237 -20.67 50.91 -90.09
N GLY A 238 -20.81 49.58 -90.20
CA GLY A 238 -20.11 48.77 -91.19
C GLY A 238 -18.62 48.55 -90.92
N ARG A 239 -18.14 48.80 -89.69
CA ARG A 239 -16.81 48.33 -89.29
C ARG A 239 -16.94 46.89 -88.86
N GLU A 240 -16.39 45.97 -89.64
CA GLU A 240 -16.12 44.60 -89.17
C GLU A 240 -15.22 44.71 -87.94
N ILE A 241 -15.78 44.42 -86.77
CA ILE A 241 -15.00 44.20 -85.56
C ILE A 241 -14.32 42.84 -85.79
N ASN A 242 -13.11 42.87 -86.35
CA ASN A 242 -12.21 41.73 -86.29
C ASN A 242 -11.98 41.45 -84.81
N ALA A 243 -12.64 40.40 -84.29
CA ALA A 243 -12.43 39.89 -82.94
C ALA A 243 -11.06 39.21 -82.77
N ASP A 244 -10.16 39.34 -83.76
CA ASP A 244 -8.72 39.18 -83.57
C ASP A 244 -8.19 40.44 -82.86
N PHE A 245 -8.53 40.57 -81.57
CA PHE A 245 -7.66 41.29 -80.65
C PHE A 245 -6.33 40.54 -80.66
N GLY A 246 -5.41 41.04 -81.50
CA GLY A 246 -4.10 40.49 -81.81
C GLY A 246 -3.75 39.17 -81.14
N ARG A 247 -3.75 38.09 -81.94
CA ARG A 247 -2.71 37.05 -81.81
C ARG A 247 -1.33 37.71 -82.01
N LYS A 248 -0.92 38.57 -81.10
CA LYS A 248 0.49 38.67 -80.80
C LYS A 248 0.78 37.38 -80.06
N GLU A 249 1.56 36.54 -80.71
CA GLU A 249 2.38 35.53 -80.05
C GLU A 249 3.08 36.21 -78.87
N PHE A 250 2.44 36.20 -77.69
CA PHE A 250 3.18 36.26 -76.46
C PHE A 250 3.81 34.87 -76.35
N GLU A 251 4.95 34.72 -77.03
CA GLU A 251 5.97 33.80 -76.57
C GLU A 251 6.24 34.19 -75.11
N PHE A 252 5.54 33.55 -74.19
CA PHE A 252 6.03 33.42 -72.84
C PHE A 252 7.33 32.64 -73.00
N GLU A 253 8.43 33.39 -73.00
CA GLU A 253 9.76 32.88 -72.72
C GLU A 253 9.59 31.84 -71.62
N LYS A 254 9.90 30.60 -71.97
CA LYS A 254 9.91 29.46 -71.10
C LYS A 254 11.04 29.71 -70.11
N LEU A 255 10.78 30.55 -69.11
CA LEU A 255 11.66 30.75 -67.97
C LEU A 255 11.71 29.39 -67.27
N GLU A 256 12.81 28.68 -67.53
CA GLU A 256 13.19 27.49 -66.80
C GLU A 256 13.09 27.82 -65.30
N ALA A 257 12.08 27.26 -64.65
CA ALA A 257 12.04 27.11 -63.21
C ALA A 257 13.17 26.14 -62.82
N GLY A 258 14.39 26.65 -62.78
CA GLY A 258 15.58 25.81 -62.75
C GLY A 258 16.90 26.55 -62.62
N LYS A 259 16.98 27.65 -61.85
CA LYS A 259 18.25 28.12 -61.27
C LYS A 259 18.07 29.19 -60.20
N GLY A 260 18.42 28.84 -58.97
CA GLY A 260 19.07 29.76 -58.04
C GLY A 260 18.21 30.79 -57.34
N ILE A 261 17.32 30.36 -56.44
CA ILE A 261 17.07 31.15 -55.22
C ILE A 261 17.75 30.44 -54.07
N VAL A 262 18.92 30.98 -53.73
CA VAL A 262 19.70 30.65 -52.55
C VAL A 262 18.91 31.15 -51.33
N ALA A 263 18.53 30.23 -50.45
CA ALA A 263 17.93 30.58 -49.17
C ALA A 263 18.95 31.29 -48.27
N PRO A 264 18.64 32.44 -47.65
CA PRO A 264 19.50 33.04 -46.64
C PRO A 264 19.49 32.20 -45.34
N ALA A 265 20.67 32.13 -44.74
CA ALA A 265 21.07 31.26 -43.66
C ALA A 265 20.53 31.65 -42.26
N THR A 266 20.06 30.62 -41.55
CA THR A 266 20.29 30.25 -40.13
C THR A 266 20.33 31.30 -39.01
N THR A 267 19.53 31.04 -37.97
CA THR A 267 19.95 31.12 -36.54
C THR A 267 19.06 30.20 -35.67
N PRO A 268 19.41 29.85 -34.41
CA PRO A 268 19.94 28.54 -34.07
C PRO A 268 19.01 27.66 -33.20
N LYS A 269 19.35 26.37 -33.24
CA LYS A 269 18.87 25.23 -32.45
C LYS A 269 19.04 25.43 -30.93
N PRO A 270 18.11 24.90 -30.10
CA PRO A 270 18.48 24.30 -28.83
C PRO A 270 18.39 22.76 -28.87
N ALA A 271 19.49 22.17 -28.39
CA ALA A 271 19.64 20.95 -27.59
C ALA A 271 18.99 19.61 -27.98
N ASN A 272 19.86 18.59 -28.00
CA ASN A 272 19.67 17.22 -27.49
C ASN A 272 18.55 16.35 -28.07
N ALA A 273 18.94 15.35 -28.88
CA ALA A 273 18.68 13.94 -28.59
C ALA A 273 19.55 13.09 -29.51
N ALA A 274 20.30 12.16 -28.90
CA ALA A 274 21.24 11.28 -29.55
C ALA A 274 20.53 10.24 -30.43
N GLU A 275 21.18 9.94 -31.55
CA GLU A 275 20.94 8.78 -32.40
C GLU A 275 21.11 7.48 -31.60
N ALA A 276 20.15 6.58 -31.73
CA ALA A 276 20.38 5.15 -31.49
C ALA A 276 20.03 4.42 -32.78
N GLN A 277 21.05 3.76 -33.32
CA GLN A 277 21.06 3.00 -34.55
C GLN A 277 20.11 1.81 -34.48
N SER A 278 19.45 1.58 -35.61
CA SER A 278 18.79 0.35 -35.98
C SER A 278 19.82 -0.73 -36.29
N ASP A 279 19.90 -1.77 -35.45
CA ASP A 279 20.53 -3.04 -35.80
C ASP A 279 19.58 -4.21 -35.50
N THR A 280 19.54 -5.09 -36.49
CA THR A 280 18.92 -6.42 -36.65
C THR A 280 18.81 -7.28 -35.38
N PRO A 281 17.77 -8.14 -35.24
CA PRO A 281 17.54 -8.95 -34.05
C PRO A 281 18.42 -10.22 -34.02
N PRO A 282 19.06 -10.57 -32.90
CA PRO A 282 19.66 -11.89 -32.73
C PRO A 282 18.64 -12.92 -32.21
N ALA A 283 18.82 -14.14 -32.70
CA ALA A 283 18.04 -15.32 -32.40
C ALA A 283 18.03 -15.69 -30.91
N ALA A 284 16.87 -16.17 -30.46
CA ALA A 284 16.63 -16.68 -29.12
C ALA A 284 17.57 -17.86 -28.79
N THR A 285 18.48 -17.66 -27.84
CA THR A 285 19.23 -18.75 -27.21
C THR A 285 18.56 -19.09 -25.88
N VAL A 286 17.96 -20.27 -25.84
CA VAL A 286 17.39 -20.91 -24.66
C VAL A 286 18.49 -21.13 -23.64
N THR A 287 18.43 -20.44 -22.50
CA THR A 287 19.30 -20.72 -21.35
C THR A 287 18.57 -21.61 -20.35
N LYS A 288 19.18 -22.78 -20.15
CA LYS A 288 18.84 -23.82 -19.18
C LYS A 288 19.03 -23.28 -17.75
N PRO A 289 18.17 -23.63 -16.77
CA PRO A 289 18.35 -23.19 -15.40
C PRO A 289 19.58 -23.88 -14.76
N THR A 290 20.54 -23.07 -14.34
CA THR A 290 21.69 -23.48 -13.53
C THR A 290 21.24 -23.65 -12.08
N THR A 291 21.26 -24.89 -11.59
CA THR A 291 21.13 -25.25 -10.18
C THR A 291 22.31 -24.67 -9.41
N VAL A 292 22.05 -23.70 -8.54
CA VAL A 292 23.06 -23.16 -7.62
C VAL A 292 23.16 -24.11 -6.42
N GLN A 293 24.29 -24.82 -6.33
CA GLN A 293 24.64 -25.70 -5.22
C GLN A 293 25.21 -24.84 -4.08
N PRO A 294 24.66 -24.88 -2.85
CA PRO A 294 25.21 -24.12 -1.74
C PRO A 294 26.55 -24.71 -1.30
N THR A 295 27.60 -23.88 -1.33
CA THR A 295 28.91 -24.17 -0.74
C THR A 295 28.76 -24.25 0.78
N VAL A 296 28.94 -25.45 1.32
CA VAL A 296 29.00 -25.72 2.76
C VAL A 296 30.34 -25.21 3.28
N THR A 297 30.32 -24.15 4.10
CA THR A 297 31.48 -23.73 4.89
C THR A 297 31.62 -24.67 6.09
N PRO A 298 32.77 -25.32 6.33
CA PRO A 298 32.97 -26.16 7.50
C PRO A 298 32.98 -25.30 8.79
N PRO A 299 32.41 -25.80 9.90
CA PRO A 299 32.43 -25.09 11.17
C PRO A 299 33.85 -25.01 11.75
N ALA A 300 34.21 -23.81 12.19
CA ALA A 300 35.43 -23.56 12.94
C ALA A 300 35.40 -24.30 14.29
N THR A 301 36.47 -25.05 14.55
CA THR A 301 36.72 -25.75 15.81
C THR A 301 36.94 -24.75 16.94
N THR A 302 35.91 -24.47 17.74
CA THR A 302 36.07 -23.72 19.00
C THR A 302 36.65 -24.61 20.09
N LYS A 303 37.83 -24.22 20.54
CA LYS A 303 38.60 -24.68 21.69
C LYS A 303 37.72 -24.71 22.98
N PRO A 304 37.75 -25.78 23.79
CA PRO A 304 37.01 -25.81 25.06
C PRO A 304 37.63 -24.84 26.08
N ALA A 305 36.76 -24.07 26.74
CA ALA A 305 37.10 -23.21 27.86
C ALA A 305 37.40 -24.04 29.13
N PRO A 306 38.29 -23.56 30.03
CA PRO A 306 38.73 -24.30 31.19
C PRO A 306 37.63 -24.46 32.25
N VAL A 307 37.62 -25.65 32.85
CA VAL A 307 36.81 -26.08 33.99
C VAL A 307 37.10 -25.20 35.20
N ILE A 308 36.11 -24.44 35.66
CA ILE A 308 36.15 -23.75 36.96
C ILE A 308 35.55 -24.72 37.99
N GLN A 309 36.39 -25.20 38.89
CA GLN A 309 36.01 -26.01 40.05
C GLN A 309 35.10 -25.21 40.99
N SER A 310 33.96 -25.82 41.32
CA SER A 310 33.00 -25.36 42.32
C SER A 310 33.57 -25.44 43.73
N LYS A 311 33.54 -24.32 44.46
CA LYS A 311 33.80 -24.24 45.90
C LYS A 311 32.49 -24.50 46.66
N PRO A 312 32.43 -25.44 47.63
CA PRO A 312 31.22 -25.67 48.42
C PRO A 312 31.01 -24.50 49.38
N THR A 313 29.81 -23.90 49.35
CA THR A 313 29.39 -22.87 50.30
C THR A 313 28.58 -23.53 51.41
N GLU A 314 29.03 -23.27 52.63
CA GLU A 314 28.56 -23.82 53.88
C GLU A 314 27.13 -23.36 54.23
N THR A 315 26.40 -24.28 54.84
CA THR A 315 25.09 -24.11 55.45
C THR A 315 25.18 -23.22 56.70
N PRO A 316 24.43 -22.10 56.82
CA PRO A 316 24.28 -21.44 58.11
C PRO A 316 23.10 -22.02 58.90
N SER A 317 23.44 -22.31 60.15
CA SER A 317 22.64 -22.89 61.21
C SER A 317 21.43 -22.06 61.63
N ILE A 318 20.42 -22.81 62.08
CA ILE A 318 19.22 -22.39 62.80
C ILE A 318 19.58 -21.55 64.02
N VAL A 319 19.07 -20.31 64.10
CA VAL A 319 19.10 -19.48 65.31
C VAL A 319 17.68 -19.31 65.84
N LYS A 320 17.57 -19.55 67.15
CA LYS A 320 16.38 -19.54 68.00
C LYS A 320 15.70 -18.17 68.08
N THR A 321 14.38 -18.22 68.17
CA THR A 321 13.45 -17.20 68.63
C THR A 321 13.78 -16.68 70.04
N PRO A 322 13.53 -15.40 70.31
CA PRO A 322 12.89 -15.04 71.58
C PRO A 322 11.68 -14.12 71.41
N ASP A 323 10.81 -14.21 72.42
CA ASP A 323 9.50 -13.57 72.56
C ASP A 323 9.50 -12.03 72.73
N GLN A 324 8.37 -11.45 72.27
CA GLN A 324 7.59 -10.30 72.76
C GLN A 324 8.24 -8.92 73.04
N GLN A 325 7.64 -7.85 72.46
CA GLN A 325 6.89 -6.79 73.19
C GLN A 325 6.25 -5.79 72.19
N PRO A 326 5.04 -5.21 72.43
CA PRO A 326 4.39 -4.31 71.49
C PRO A 326 4.89 -2.86 71.62
N SER A 327 5.20 -2.22 70.49
CA SER A 327 5.49 -0.79 70.42
C SER A 327 4.40 -0.03 69.66
N THR A 328 3.83 0.95 70.35
CA THR A 328 3.01 2.02 69.80
C THR A 328 3.87 3.03 69.04
N GLY A 329 3.42 3.45 67.85
CA GLY A 329 3.53 4.84 67.44
C GLY A 329 4.52 5.17 66.31
N THR A 330 3.96 5.71 65.23
CA THR A 330 4.59 6.43 64.11
C THR A 330 5.25 5.56 63.05
N ALA A 331 4.43 5.10 62.10
CA ALA A 331 4.88 4.44 60.89
C ALA A 331 5.66 5.42 60.00
N THR A 332 6.96 5.22 59.91
CA THR A 332 7.79 5.74 58.83
C THR A 332 7.25 5.17 57.52
N PRO A 333 6.97 5.98 56.49
CA PRO A 333 6.46 5.46 55.22
C PRO A 333 7.43 4.43 54.67
N THR A 334 6.90 3.26 54.31
CA THR A 334 7.70 2.16 53.76
C THR A 334 8.29 2.59 52.42
N ALA A 335 9.46 2.06 52.06
CA ALA A 335 10.14 2.40 50.81
C ALA A 335 9.25 2.21 49.57
N ASP A 336 8.25 1.32 49.65
CA ASP A 336 7.26 1.09 48.61
C ASP A 336 6.21 2.21 48.50
N GLU A 337 5.83 2.87 49.60
CA GLU A 337 4.96 4.06 49.55
C GLU A 337 5.66 5.26 48.92
N GLU A 338 6.94 5.46 49.23
CA GLU A 338 7.73 6.49 48.55
C GLU A 338 7.89 6.20 47.06
N ARG A 339 8.12 4.94 46.68
CA ARG A 339 8.24 4.55 45.29
C ARG A 339 6.93 4.75 44.53
N SER A 340 5.79 4.42 45.17
CA SER A 340 4.46 4.66 44.63
C SER A 340 4.17 6.16 44.42
N LYS A 341 4.51 7.01 45.41
CA LYS A 341 4.38 8.46 45.27
C LYS A 341 5.22 9.03 44.13
N ARG A 342 6.48 8.59 43.97
CA ARG A 342 7.35 9.03 42.87
C ARG A 342 6.80 8.65 41.50
N VAL A 343 6.23 7.45 41.36
CA VAL A 343 5.60 7.00 40.10
C VAL A 343 4.36 7.83 39.78
N MET A 344 3.51 8.12 40.77
CA MET A 344 2.32 8.94 40.57
C MET A 344 2.65 10.38 40.19
N ASP A 345 3.67 10.98 40.80
CA ASP A 345 4.16 12.32 40.43
C ASP A 345 4.75 12.34 39.01
N GLN A 346 5.44 11.28 38.60
CA GLN A 346 5.97 11.16 37.23
C GLN A 346 4.84 11.06 36.19
N ILE A 347 3.78 10.31 36.49
CA ILE A 347 2.59 10.21 35.63
C ILE A 347 1.88 11.57 35.53
N LYS A 348 1.74 12.29 36.65
CA LYS A 348 1.13 13.62 36.68
C LYS A 348 1.91 14.61 35.80
N ARG A 349 3.24 14.63 35.91
CA ARG A 349 4.10 15.49 35.05
C ARG A 349 4.00 15.13 33.58
N MET A 350 3.95 13.84 33.22
CA MET A 350 3.76 13.43 31.82
C MET A 350 2.41 13.88 31.25
N ARG A 351 1.34 13.83 32.06
CA ARG A 351 0.01 14.33 31.64
C ARG A 351 0.01 15.84 31.44
N GLU A 352 0.62 16.61 32.33
CA GLU A 352 0.76 18.07 32.16
C GLU A 352 1.60 18.42 30.92
N MET A 353 2.67 17.68 30.66
CA MET A 353 3.53 17.91 29.50
C MET A 353 2.80 17.60 28.18
N ASN A 354 1.99 16.53 28.15
CA ASN A 354 1.16 16.20 27.01
C ASN A 354 0.00 17.19 26.81
N ALA A 355 -0.62 17.67 27.90
CA ALA A 355 -1.66 18.70 27.82
C ALA A 355 -1.11 20.03 27.26
N ARG A 356 0.11 20.42 27.67
CA ARG A 356 0.81 21.58 27.10
C ARG A 356 1.15 21.41 25.62
N LYS A 357 1.61 20.21 25.20
CA LYS A 357 1.88 19.91 23.78
C LYS A 357 0.62 19.89 22.91
N ALA A 358 -0.53 19.54 23.49
CA ALA A 358 -1.80 19.46 22.78
C ALA A 358 -2.51 20.81 22.60
N GLY A 359 -1.93 21.94 23.04
CA GLY A 359 -2.54 23.26 22.91
C GLY A 359 -3.77 23.51 23.80
N ASN A 360 -4.16 22.54 24.62
CA ASN A 360 -5.25 22.66 25.58
C ASN A 360 -4.72 23.11 26.95
N ALA A 361 -4.29 24.36 27.04
CA ALA A 361 -4.12 25.00 28.34
C ALA A 361 -5.53 25.38 28.87
N PRO A 362 -5.95 24.91 30.06
CA PRO A 362 -7.18 25.41 30.67
C PRO A 362 -7.00 26.89 31.00
N ALA A 363 -7.98 27.70 30.58
CA ALA A 363 -8.06 29.11 30.88
C ALA A 363 -8.01 29.34 32.41
N THR A 364 -6.88 29.83 32.90
CA THR A 364 -6.72 30.30 34.27
C THR A 364 -7.57 31.54 34.49
N GLY A 365 -8.64 31.36 35.28
CA GLY A 365 -9.23 32.30 36.22
C GLY A 365 -9.23 33.79 35.86
N ALA A 366 -10.38 34.28 35.37
CA ALA A 366 -10.77 35.66 35.57
C ALA A 366 -11.02 35.89 37.07
N THR A 367 -10.09 36.58 37.72
CA THR A 367 -10.21 37.05 39.10
C THR A 367 -11.17 38.25 39.11
N THR A 368 -12.40 38.03 39.57
CA THR A 368 -13.38 39.10 39.81
C THR A 368 -12.91 39.94 41.00
N GLN A 369 -12.56 41.19 40.73
CA GLN A 369 -12.22 42.23 41.69
C GLN A 369 -13.50 42.67 42.44
N PRO A 370 -13.53 42.70 43.80
CA PRO A 370 -14.65 43.29 44.51
C PRO A 370 -14.50 44.82 44.50
N ASN A 371 -15.42 45.49 43.81
CA ASN A 371 -15.51 46.94 43.79
C ASN A 371 -16.15 47.42 45.09
N ALA A 372 -15.39 48.14 45.92
CA ALA A 372 -15.86 48.74 47.16
C ALA A 372 -15.74 50.26 47.11
N GLN A 373 -16.83 50.92 47.51
CA GLN A 373 -16.93 52.29 48.00
C GLN A 373 -16.74 53.45 47.02
N GLN A 374 -17.86 54.12 46.73
CA GLN A 374 -17.95 55.55 47.03
C GLN A 374 -19.38 55.88 47.47
N GLY A 375 -19.50 56.24 48.75
CA GLY A 375 -20.70 56.85 49.31
C GLY A 375 -20.71 58.34 48.98
N ALA A 376 -21.88 58.83 48.58
CA ALA A 376 -22.21 60.24 48.63
C ALA A 376 -23.53 60.37 49.40
N LYS A 377 -23.50 61.22 50.41
CA LYS A 377 -24.61 61.70 51.22
C LYS A 377 -24.28 63.15 51.58
N PRO A 378 -25.30 63.92 51.96
CA PRO A 378 -26.23 64.66 51.12
C PRO A 378 -25.63 65.96 50.54
#